data_AF-W7LU89-F1
#
_entry.id   AF-W7LU89-F1
#
_cell.length_a   1.000
_cell.length_b   1.000
_cell.length_c   1.000
_cell.angle_alpha   90.00
_cell.angle_beta   90.00
_cell.angle_gamma   90.00
#
_symmetry.space_group_name_H-M   'P 1'
#
loop_
_entity.id
_entity.type
_entity.pdbx_description
1 polymer ?
#
loop_
_entity_poly.entity_id
_entity_poly.type
_entity_poly.pdbx_seq_one_letter_code
_entity_poly.pdbx_strand_id
1 'polypeptide(L)'
;MHQLFDIGYLNYKPGSSVADFTISKQTFLTSRPEVSFGYIASSSLVLDATATSEHHILLLKRAETDDSVGKWEPTGGACDNCDKGILSAAARELHKEAGLDAKWIGSPVNKHHFFTLNNGKRVCQYNFPVRVDMSNQASSEAIPG
;
A
#
# COMPACT_ATOMS: atom_id res chain seq x y z
N MET A 1 19.16 -15.12 -17.23
CA MET A 1 17.99 -16.00 -17.12
C MET A 1 16.93 -15.23 -16.34
N HIS A 2 16.06 -14.49 -17.03
CA HIS A 2 15.00 -13.70 -16.39
C HIS A 2 13.83 -14.63 -16.06
N GLN A 3 13.79 -15.11 -14.82
CA GLN A 3 12.64 -15.82 -14.31
C GLN A 3 11.54 -14.79 -14.07
N LEU A 4 10.51 -14.81 -14.91
CA LEU A 4 9.23 -14.15 -14.68
C LEU A 4 8.65 -14.74 -13.39
N PHE A 5 8.92 -14.10 -12.26
CA PHE A 5 8.12 -14.32 -11.06
C PHE A 5 6.71 -13.88 -11.41
N ASP A 6 5.78 -14.82 -11.38
CA ASP A 6 4.36 -14.51 -11.38
C ASP A 6 4.13 -13.67 -10.13
N ILE A 7 3.94 -12.36 -10.31
CA ILE A 7 4.01 -11.39 -9.24
C ILE A 7 2.67 -11.43 -8.47
N GLY A 8 2.45 -12.48 -7.69
CA GLY A 8 1.18 -12.77 -7.01
C GLY A 8 0.60 -11.57 -6.23
N TYR A 9 1.45 -10.74 -5.64
CA TYR A 9 1.05 -9.53 -4.91
C TYR A 9 0.40 -8.44 -5.78
N LEU A 10 0.57 -8.49 -7.11
CA LEU A 10 -0.08 -7.56 -8.04
C LEU A 10 -1.46 -8.04 -8.52
N ASN A 11 -1.91 -9.23 -8.11
CA ASN A 11 -3.22 -9.78 -8.48
C ASN A 11 -4.33 -9.29 -7.53
N TYR A 12 -4.56 -7.98 -7.49
CA TYR A 12 -5.66 -7.37 -6.74
C TYR A 12 -6.77 -6.86 -7.66
N LYS A 13 -7.99 -6.80 -7.15
CA LYS A 13 -9.12 -6.14 -7.83
C LYS A 13 -9.20 -4.67 -7.41
N PRO A 14 -9.08 -3.70 -8.34
CA PRO A 14 -9.32 -2.29 -8.02
C PRO A 14 -10.80 -2.03 -7.72
N GLY A 15 -11.08 -1.09 -6.83
CA GLY A 15 -12.42 -0.54 -6.62
C GLY A 15 -12.96 0.19 -7.87
N SER A 16 -14.25 0.54 -7.87
CA SER A 16 -14.89 1.17 -9.04
C SER A 16 -14.43 2.60 -9.32
N SER A 17 -13.87 3.30 -8.33
CA SER A 17 -13.46 4.71 -8.44
C SER A 17 -11.97 4.90 -8.09
N VAL A 18 -11.10 4.18 -8.80
CA VAL A 18 -9.64 4.23 -8.57
C VAL A 18 -8.80 4.33 -9.84
N ALA A 19 -9.41 4.58 -11.00
CA ALA A 19 -8.72 4.60 -12.30
C ALA A 19 -7.53 5.57 -12.32
N ASP A 20 -7.66 6.73 -11.68
CA ASP A 20 -6.56 7.70 -11.57
C ASP A 20 -5.35 7.16 -10.80
N PHE A 21 -5.50 6.10 -10.01
CA PHE A 21 -4.42 5.52 -9.20
C PHE A 21 -3.79 4.27 -9.84
N THR A 22 -4.30 3.81 -10.99
CA THR A 22 -3.76 2.66 -11.72
C THR A 22 -2.71 3.06 -12.75
N ILE A 23 -2.54 4.36 -13.00
CA ILE A 23 -1.53 4.92 -13.91
C ILE A 23 -0.20 5.15 -13.19
N SER A 24 0.88 5.19 -13.98
CA SER A 24 2.23 5.43 -13.47
C SER A 24 2.34 6.75 -12.68
N LYS A 25 3.29 6.82 -11.75
CA LYS A 25 3.62 8.06 -11.02
C LYS A 25 3.85 9.23 -11.97
N GLN A 26 4.60 9.00 -13.06
CA GLN A 26 4.91 10.06 -14.01
C GLN A 26 3.64 10.60 -14.69
N THR A 27 2.78 9.71 -15.17
CA THR A 27 1.48 10.10 -15.78
C THR A 27 0.62 10.85 -14.77
N PHE A 28 0.56 10.38 -13.52
CA PHE A 28 -0.23 11.00 -12.46
C PHE A 28 0.20 12.44 -12.14
N LEU A 29 1.51 12.68 -12.10
CA LEU A 29 2.09 14.00 -11.84
C LEU A 29 1.92 14.92 -13.06
N THR A 30 2.18 14.42 -14.27
CA THR A 30 2.03 15.20 -15.51
C THR A 30 0.59 15.65 -15.74
N SER A 31 -0.41 14.85 -15.33
CA SER A 31 -1.82 15.23 -15.45
C SER A 31 -2.29 16.25 -14.40
N ARG A 32 -1.42 16.70 -13.50
CA ARG A 32 -1.71 17.64 -12.41
C ARG A 32 -0.61 18.71 -12.34
N PRO A 33 -0.39 19.53 -13.39
CA PRO A 33 0.66 20.53 -13.38
C PRO A 33 0.48 21.61 -12.30
N GLU A 34 -0.74 21.77 -11.78
CA GLU A 34 -1.10 22.74 -10.73
C GLU A 34 -0.61 22.35 -9.32
N VAL A 35 -0.19 21.09 -9.11
CA VAL A 35 0.23 20.63 -7.78
C VAL A 35 1.76 20.68 -7.61
N SER A 36 2.22 21.33 -6.54
CA SER A 36 3.65 21.46 -6.23
C SER A 36 4.17 20.28 -5.39
N PHE A 37 4.05 19.06 -5.89
CA PHE A 37 4.70 17.88 -5.29
C PHE A 37 5.28 16.95 -6.37
N GLY A 38 6.46 16.39 -6.12
CA GLY A 38 7.12 15.43 -7.02
C GLY A 38 7.19 14.02 -6.46
N TYR A 39 6.73 13.81 -5.22
CA TYR A 39 6.82 12.54 -4.50
C TYR A 39 5.44 12.09 -4.08
N ILE A 40 5.15 10.82 -4.34
CA ILE A 40 3.88 10.19 -3.97
C ILE A 40 4.19 9.03 -3.04
N ALA A 41 3.43 8.94 -1.95
CA ALA A 41 3.43 7.79 -1.06
C ALA A 41 2.03 7.14 -1.05
N SER A 42 2.00 5.85 -0.77
CA SER A 42 0.76 5.09 -0.60
C SER A 42 0.78 4.32 0.70
N SER A 43 -0.36 4.27 1.38
CA SER A 43 -0.56 3.45 2.57
C SER A 43 -1.74 2.51 2.39
N SER A 44 -1.62 1.32 2.96
CA SER A 44 -2.62 0.27 2.94
C SER A 44 -3.27 0.15 4.31
N LEU A 45 -4.51 0.64 4.41
CA LEU A 45 -5.38 0.43 5.57
C LEU A 45 -6.03 -0.95 5.43
N VAL A 46 -5.31 -1.99 5.85
CA VAL A 46 -5.82 -3.37 5.80
C VAL A 46 -6.94 -3.51 6.82
N LEU A 47 -8.14 -3.83 6.32
CA LEU A 47 -9.34 -3.98 7.14
C LEU A 47 -9.53 -5.46 7.52
N ASP A 48 -9.80 -5.72 8.80
CA ASP A 48 -10.33 -7.03 9.19
C ASP A 48 -11.77 -7.17 8.68
N ALA A 49 -11.93 -7.94 7.60
CA ALA A 49 -13.23 -8.21 7.00
C ALA A 49 -13.98 -9.38 7.68
N THR A 50 -13.36 -10.06 8.65
CA THR A 50 -13.96 -11.17 9.40
C THR A 50 -14.63 -10.71 10.68
N ALA A 51 -14.22 -9.55 11.21
CA ALA A 51 -14.77 -9.02 12.44
C ALA A 51 -16.23 -8.56 12.27
N THR A 52 -17.11 -9.07 13.14
CA THR A 52 -18.57 -8.89 13.06
C THR A 52 -19.12 -7.78 13.95
N SER A 53 -18.30 -7.25 14.86
CA SER A 53 -18.73 -6.25 15.86
C SER A 53 -17.73 -5.11 16.10
N GLU A 54 -16.44 -5.34 15.84
CA GLU A 54 -15.39 -4.32 15.94
C GLU A 54 -14.64 -4.22 14.61
N HIS A 55 -14.26 -3.00 14.21
CA HIS A 55 -13.46 -2.81 13.01
C HIS A 55 -11.99 -2.64 13.40
N HIS A 56 -11.16 -3.61 13.03
CA HIS A 56 -9.72 -3.54 13.26
C HIS A 56 -8.98 -3.20 11.96
N ILE A 57 -7.84 -2.53 12.12
CA ILE A 57 -6.89 -2.29 11.05
C ILE A 57 -5.52 -2.81 11.43
N LEU A 58 -4.76 -3.28 10.43
CA LEU A 58 -3.36 -3.62 10.64
C LEU A 58 -2.52 -2.35 10.77
N LEU A 59 -1.72 -2.27 11.83
CA LEU A 59 -0.66 -1.29 12.00
C LEU A 59 0.66 -2.03 12.28
N LEU A 60 1.75 -1.49 11.76
CA LEU A 60 3.11 -1.92 12.06
C LEU A 60 3.74 -0.95 13.04
N LYS A 61 4.54 -1.48 13.96
CA LYS A 61 5.37 -0.66 14.85
C LYS A 61 6.74 -0.46 14.21
N ARG A 62 7.14 0.80 14.01
CA ARG A 62 8.43 1.16 13.41
C ARG A 62 9.59 0.63 14.26
N ALA A 63 10.63 0.14 13.58
CA ALA A 63 11.79 -0.43 14.24
C ALA A 63 12.60 0.66 14.98
N GLU A 64 13.48 0.24 15.88
CA GLU A 64 14.36 1.16 16.61
C GLU A 64 15.39 1.85 15.71
N THR A 65 15.65 1.26 14.54
CA THR A 65 16.56 1.80 13.53
C THR A 65 15.90 2.81 12.58
N ASP A 66 14.58 2.98 12.68
CA ASP A 66 13.81 3.84 11.79
C ASP A 66 13.65 5.25 12.35
N ASP A 67 13.51 6.24 11.46
CA ASP A 67 12.99 7.55 11.86
C ASP A 67 11.61 7.38 12.55
N SER A 68 11.29 8.20 13.56
CA SER A 68 10.04 8.05 14.33
C SER A 68 9.87 6.68 15.02
N VAL A 69 10.95 6.18 15.62
CA VAL A 69 11.02 4.95 16.43
C VAL A 69 9.77 4.71 17.28
N GLY A 70 9.25 3.48 17.22
CA GLY A 70 8.21 2.98 18.10
C GLY A 70 6.81 3.52 17.84
N LYS A 71 6.63 4.41 16.86
CA LYS A 71 5.30 4.82 16.39
C LYS A 71 4.64 3.70 15.59
N TRP A 72 3.31 3.72 15.61
CA TRP A 72 2.48 2.82 14.82
C TRP A 72 2.05 3.50 13.52
N GLU A 73 2.10 2.77 12.42
CA GLU A 73 1.71 3.25 11.09
C GLU A 73 1.05 2.13 10.27
N PRO A 74 0.20 2.46 9.29
CA PRO A 74 -0.21 1.49 8.28
C PRO A 74 0.99 1.10 7.41
N THR A 75 0.93 -0.07 6.78
CA THR A 75 1.94 -0.44 5.78
C THR A 75 1.94 0.57 4.65
N GLY A 76 3.09 0.86 4.06
CA GLY A 76 3.17 1.86 3.01
C GLY A 76 4.56 2.42 2.77
N GLY A 77 4.65 3.25 1.74
CA GLY A 77 5.94 3.73 1.29
C GLY A 77 5.84 4.55 0.02
N ALA A 78 7.00 4.78 -0.60
CA ALA A 78 7.10 5.58 -1.80
C ALA A 78 6.53 4.83 -3.01
N CYS A 79 5.84 5.56 -3.89
CA CYS A 79 5.55 5.10 -5.24
C CYS A 79 6.78 5.32 -6.11
N ASP A 80 7.39 4.25 -6.59
CA ASP A 80 8.62 4.25 -7.37
C ASP A 80 8.35 4.43 -8.88
N ASN A 81 9.39 4.77 -9.64
CA ASN A 81 9.24 4.95 -11.10
C ASN A 81 8.95 3.62 -11.84
N CYS A 82 9.27 2.48 -11.22
CA CYS A 82 9.01 1.16 -11.76
C CYS A 82 7.62 0.61 -11.41
N ASP A 83 6.89 1.26 -10.49
CA ASP A 83 5.52 0.85 -10.16
C ASP A 83 4.58 1.16 -11.32
N LYS A 84 3.73 0.18 -11.67
CA LYS A 84 2.72 0.32 -12.75
C LYS A 84 1.73 1.44 -12.44
N GLY A 85 1.45 1.66 -11.16
CA GLY A 85 0.73 2.80 -10.63
C GLY A 85 0.72 2.86 -9.11
N ILE A 86 0.04 3.85 -8.56
CA ILE A 86 -0.01 4.11 -7.11
C ILE A 86 -0.61 2.94 -6.34
N LEU A 87 -1.64 2.27 -6.89
CA LEU A 87 -2.21 1.07 -6.26
C LEU A 87 -1.21 -0.11 -6.25
N SER A 88 -0.37 -0.22 -7.29
CA SER A 88 0.64 -1.29 -7.33
C SER A 88 1.77 -1.04 -6.32
N ALA A 89 2.10 0.23 -6.04
CA ALA A 89 3.00 0.58 -4.96
C ALA A 89 2.41 0.16 -3.60
N ALA A 90 1.13 0.45 -3.35
CA ALA A 90 0.45 0.05 -2.11
C ALA A 90 0.46 -1.47 -1.90
N ALA A 91 0.19 -2.25 -2.96
CA ALA A 91 0.25 -3.71 -2.93
C ALA A 91 1.68 -4.23 -2.70
N ARG A 92 2.68 -3.63 -3.36
CA ARG A 92 4.10 -3.97 -3.19
C ARG A 92 4.57 -3.73 -1.75
N GLU A 93 4.27 -2.58 -1.17
CA GLU A 93 4.69 -2.27 0.21
C GLU A 93 3.98 -3.16 1.22
N LEU A 94 2.69 -3.44 1.03
CA LEU A 94 1.96 -4.39 1.88
C LEU A 94 2.64 -5.78 1.90
N HIS A 95 3.03 -6.28 0.74
CA HIS A 95 3.74 -7.56 0.65
C HIS A 95 5.12 -7.48 1.29
N LYS A 96 5.90 -6.42 1.02
CA LYS A 96 7.25 -6.25 1.57
C LYS A 96 7.28 -6.14 3.09
N GLU A 97 6.34 -5.41 3.67
CA GLU A 97 6.38 -5.04 5.09
C GLU A 97 5.59 -5.99 5.99
N ALA A 98 4.54 -6.65 5.44
CA ALA A 98 3.67 -7.54 6.21
C ALA A 98 3.54 -8.96 5.63
N GLY A 99 4.12 -9.24 4.47
CA GLY A 99 3.98 -10.55 3.80
C GLY A 99 2.56 -10.85 3.32
N LEU A 100 1.71 -9.83 3.19
CA LEU A 100 0.30 -9.97 2.82
C LEU A 100 0.07 -9.58 1.36
N ASP A 101 -0.75 -10.36 0.67
CA ASP A 101 -1.16 -10.07 -0.71
C ASP A 101 -2.51 -9.36 -0.73
N ALA A 102 -2.60 -8.24 -1.45
CA ALA A 102 -3.84 -7.53 -1.62
C ALA A 102 -4.79 -8.33 -2.53
N LYS A 103 -6.03 -8.52 -2.08
CA LYS A 103 -7.14 -9.08 -2.89
C LYS A 103 -7.98 -7.99 -3.52
N TRP A 104 -8.17 -6.88 -2.81
CA TRP A 104 -8.94 -5.74 -3.27
C TRP A 104 -8.40 -4.44 -2.69
N ILE A 105 -8.35 -3.39 -3.50
CA ILE A 105 -7.90 -2.04 -3.09
C ILE A 105 -8.97 -1.02 -3.50
N GLY A 106 -9.53 -0.33 -2.52
CA GLY A 106 -10.58 0.67 -2.72
C GLY A 106 -10.07 2.08 -2.99
N SER A 107 -11.00 3.02 -3.14
CA SER A 107 -10.69 4.45 -3.29
C SER A 107 -10.04 5.01 -2.02
N PRO A 108 -9.15 6.02 -2.14
CA PRO A 108 -8.51 6.62 -0.98
C PRO A 108 -9.52 7.07 0.07
N VAL A 109 -9.23 6.80 1.34
CA VAL A 109 -9.95 7.36 2.47
C VAL A 109 -9.52 8.81 2.65
N ASN A 110 -10.50 9.72 2.70
CA ASN A 110 -10.30 11.17 2.81
C ASN A 110 -9.49 11.78 1.66
N LYS A 111 -9.16 13.07 1.80
CA LYS A 111 -8.22 13.76 0.91
C LYS A 111 -6.79 13.27 1.16
N HIS A 112 -5.94 13.45 0.16
CA HIS A 112 -4.51 13.21 0.27
C HIS A 112 -3.89 14.02 1.42
N HIS A 113 -2.86 13.45 2.04
CA HIS A 113 -2.09 14.08 3.11
C HIS A 113 -0.77 14.60 2.56
N PHE A 114 -0.43 15.86 2.88
CA PHE A 114 0.87 16.43 2.53
C PHE A 114 1.78 16.50 3.73
N PHE A 115 3.03 16.07 3.55
CA PHE A 115 4.10 16.31 4.52
C PHE A 115 5.40 16.59 3.79
N THR A 116 6.37 17.13 4.54
CA THR A 116 7.69 17.48 4.01
C THR A 116 8.73 16.66 4.74
N LEU A 117 9.59 15.98 3.98
CA LEU A 117 10.74 15.25 4.52
C LEU A 117 11.82 16.23 4.98
N ASN A 118 12.75 15.76 5.83
CA ASN A 118 13.85 16.58 6.35
C ASN A 118 14.74 17.19 5.25
N ASN A 119 14.76 16.60 4.06
CA ASN A 119 15.48 17.10 2.88
C ASN A 119 14.66 18.08 2.01
N GLY A 120 13.54 18.60 2.52
CA GLY A 120 12.68 19.57 1.84
C GLY A 120 11.75 18.98 0.77
N LYS A 121 11.79 17.67 0.53
CA LYS A 121 10.91 17.01 -0.44
C LYS A 121 9.47 16.98 0.08
N ARG A 122 8.55 17.54 -0.70
CA ARG A 122 7.11 17.51 -0.41
C ARG A 122 6.48 16.23 -0.97
N VAL A 123 5.85 15.45 -0.09
CA VAL A 123 5.24 14.15 -0.37
C VAL A 123 3.72 14.27 -0.31
N CYS A 124 3.04 13.69 -1.30
CA CYS A 124 1.59 13.52 -1.33
C CYS A 124 1.25 12.06 -1.03
N GLN A 125 0.57 11.80 0.08
CA GLN A 125 0.22 10.46 0.52
C GLN A 125 -1.27 10.18 0.31
N TYR A 126 -1.56 8.99 -0.23
CA TYR A 126 -2.91 8.44 -0.34
C TYR A 126 -3.05 7.21 0.55
N ASN A 127 -4.14 7.13 1.30
CA ASN A 127 -4.44 6.01 2.20
C ASN A 127 -5.57 5.18 1.60
N PHE A 128 -5.30 3.94 1.20
CA PHE A 128 -6.27 3.09 0.54
C PHE A 128 -6.80 2.03 1.49
N PRO A 129 -8.12 1.76 1.52
CA PRO A 129 -8.65 0.60 2.23
C PRO A 129 -8.31 -0.66 1.43
N VAL A 130 -7.78 -1.67 2.12
CA VAL A 130 -7.32 -2.92 1.50
C VAL A 130 -7.98 -4.11 2.16
N ARG A 131 -8.38 -5.09 1.33
CA ARG A 131 -8.70 -6.45 1.78
C ARG A 131 -7.62 -7.39 1.27
N VAL A 132 -7.15 -8.28 2.12
CA VAL A 132 -6.08 -9.23 1.80
C VAL A 132 -6.63 -10.58 1.37
N ASP A 133 -5.81 -11.35 0.67
CA ASP A 133 -6.09 -12.75 0.39
C ASP A 133 -5.65 -13.64 1.56
N MET A 134 -6.61 -14.28 2.21
CA MET A 134 -6.35 -15.20 3.33
C MET A 134 -6.15 -16.65 2.87
N SER A 135 -6.29 -16.95 1.56
CA SER A 135 -6.15 -18.31 1.05
C SER A 135 -4.72 -18.88 1.16
N ASN A 136 -3.70 -18.02 1.24
CA ASN A 136 -2.30 -18.42 1.42
C ASN A 136 -1.90 -18.73 2.87
N GLN A 137 -2.76 -18.50 3.87
CA GLN A 137 -2.44 -18.71 5.30
C GLN A 137 -2.94 -20.07 5.84
N ALA A 138 -3.73 -20.82 5.06
CA ALA A 138 -4.33 -22.08 5.50
C ALA A 138 -3.39 -23.31 5.42
N SER A 139 -2.14 -23.14 5.00
CA SER A 139 -1.21 -24.25 4.71
C SER A 139 -0.12 -24.49 5.76
N SER A 140 -0.14 -23.82 6.93
CA SER A 140 0.89 -24.00 7.97
C SER A 140 0.44 -24.75 9.24
N GLU A 141 -0.82 -25.15 9.40
CA GLU A 141 -1.27 -26.00 10.51
C GLU A 141 -1.54 -27.44 10.06
N ALA A 142 -0.47 -28.19 9.85
CA ALA A 142 -0.51 -29.65 9.91
C ALA A 142 0.82 -30.16 10.47
N ILE A 143 0.95 -30.13 11.80
CA ILE A 143 1.93 -30.97 12.49
C ILE A 143 1.20 -32.26 12.84
N PRO A 144 1.54 -33.42 12.23
CA PRO A 144 1.01 -34.70 12.67
C PRO A 144 1.60 -35.04 14.04
N GLY A 145 0.74 -35.44 14.97
CA GLY A 145 1.13 -36.02 16.26
C GLY A 145 1.68 -37.43 16.15
#